data_AF-A0A800JYV9-F1
#
_entry.id   AF-A0A800JYV9-F1
#
_cell.length_a   1.000
_cell.length_b   1.000
_cell.length_c   1.000
_cell.angle_alpha   90.00
_cell.angle_beta   90.00
_cell.angle_gamma   90.00
#
_symmetry.space_group_name_H-M   'P 1'
#
loop_
_entity.id
_entity.type
_entity.pdbx_description
1 polymer ?
#
loop_
_entity_poly.entity_id
_entity_poly.type
_entity_poly.pdbx_seq_one_letter_code
_entity_poly.pdbx_strand_id
1 'polypeptide(L)'
;MCALDPSAGADEPAGLSNRDEARDPGMKLGSSMRRRRSRGNRGFKWPGKNWRVGIPKVKLPRGAGFVAVGVMLVGVGIGYLVTTRVLLPLPPPPGDLFEVPDVRGLERLVAMELIEGSEMVAAVSDSFRHPTAASGEVLGQTPMPGQLSEAAGTVALTVSLGPVRRPVPDVVRLGLNSARTVLEASGFVVVVDTLLAELPAGQVVEVLPEAGTQVALPMEVIVYVSTGPPLIPMPFLLGVEQASAEILLDSLEFELMSIETCFRFGRDRGLIINQFPPPDSFVTPGSQVRLAVGSRRSSGRGCSNLEF
;
A
#
# COMPACT_ATOMS: atom_id res chain seq x y z
N MET A 1 -58.46 2.34 -23.07
CA MET A 1 -57.77 1.56 -24.12
C MET A 1 -56.87 0.56 -23.41
N CYS A 2 -57.04 -0.73 -23.75
CA CYS A 2 -56.35 -1.98 -23.40
C CYS A 2 -55.11 -1.89 -22.48
N ALA A 3 -55.00 -2.53 -21.30
CA ALA A 3 -55.18 -3.93 -20.88
C ALA A 3 -53.98 -4.86 -21.18
N LEU A 4 -53.49 -5.49 -20.10
CA LEU A 4 -52.81 -6.79 -19.95
C LEU A 4 -51.27 -6.89 -20.08
N ASP A 5 -50.62 -6.89 -18.91
CA ASP A 5 -49.82 -7.95 -18.26
C ASP A 5 -48.91 -8.96 -19.01
N PRO A 6 -47.90 -9.49 -18.31
CA PRO A 6 -46.68 -10.10 -18.84
C PRO A 6 -46.74 -11.64 -18.89
N SER A 7 -45.93 -12.29 -19.74
CA SER A 7 -45.47 -13.69 -19.57
C SER A 7 -44.62 -14.17 -20.76
N ALA A 8 -43.92 -15.28 -20.52
CA ALA A 8 -43.24 -16.18 -21.47
C ALA A 8 -41.79 -15.79 -21.87
N GLY A 9 -40.82 -16.69 -21.83
CA GLY A 9 -40.84 -18.12 -21.55
C GLY A 9 -39.41 -18.66 -21.60
N ALA A 10 -39.15 -19.69 -20.80
CA ALA A 10 -38.01 -20.57 -20.97
C ALA A 10 -38.12 -21.32 -22.32
N ASP A 11 -36.99 -21.70 -22.91
CA ASP A 11 -36.81 -22.97 -23.63
C ASP A 11 -35.33 -23.15 -24.06
N GLU A 12 -34.70 -24.20 -23.51
CA GLU A 12 -33.61 -24.97 -24.15
C GLU A 12 -34.18 -25.67 -25.41
N PRO A 13 -33.42 -25.95 -26.49
CA PRO A 13 -32.49 -27.09 -26.46
C PRO A 13 -31.29 -27.11 -27.45
N ALA A 14 -30.36 -28.01 -27.12
CA ALA A 14 -29.46 -28.86 -27.93
C ALA A 14 -29.28 -28.65 -29.45
N GLY A 15 -28.01 -28.77 -29.89
CA GLY A 15 -27.69 -29.54 -31.11
C GLY A 15 -26.69 -28.95 -32.11
N LEU A 16 -25.40 -29.22 -31.87
CA LEU A 16 -24.33 -29.56 -32.84
C LEU A 16 -24.44 -29.03 -34.30
N SER A 17 -23.48 -28.21 -34.72
CA SER A 17 -22.54 -28.60 -35.80
C SER A 17 -21.45 -27.55 -36.03
N ASN A 18 -20.21 -28.04 -35.93
CA ASN A 18 -18.96 -27.55 -36.50
C ASN A 18 -18.99 -26.23 -37.30
N ARG A 19 -18.21 -25.25 -36.86
CA ARG A 19 -17.28 -24.50 -37.71
C ARG A 19 -16.18 -23.84 -36.87
N ASP A 20 -14.96 -24.31 -37.12
CA ASP A 20 -13.73 -23.53 -37.26
C ASP A 20 -13.17 -22.83 -36.01
N GLU A 21 -12.52 -23.64 -35.18
CA GLU A 21 -11.06 -23.59 -34.95
C GLU A 21 -10.34 -22.24 -35.12
N ALA A 22 -10.11 -21.55 -34.00
CA ALA A 22 -8.98 -20.63 -33.82
C ALA A 22 -8.47 -20.72 -32.38
N ARG A 23 -7.77 -21.83 -32.10
CA ARG A 23 -6.97 -22.03 -30.90
C ARG A 23 -5.58 -21.50 -31.22
N ASP A 24 -5.20 -20.36 -30.65
CA ASP A 24 -3.86 -19.78 -30.76
C ASP A 24 -2.91 -20.52 -29.80
N PRO A 25 -1.94 -21.31 -30.30
CA PRO A 25 -0.97 -21.98 -29.45
C PRO A 25 0.42 -21.39 -29.71
N GLY A 26 0.94 -20.69 -28.70
CA GLY A 26 2.35 -20.67 -28.37
C GLY A 26 3.30 -20.28 -29.50
N MET A 27 3.70 -19.00 -29.52
CA MET A 27 4.91 -18.57 -30.19
C MET A 27 6.14 -19.32 -29.62
N LYS A 28 6.49 -20.44 -30.25
CA LYS A 28 7.79 -21.07 -30.11
C LYS A 28 8.81 -20.21 -30.83
N LEU A 29 9.64 -19.49 -30.07
CA LEU A 29 10.94 -19.03 -30.55
C LEU A 29 11.74 -20.27 -30.99
N GLY A 30 11.92 -20.48 -32.30
CA GLY A 30 12.86 -21.49 -32.80
C GLY A 30 12.52 -22.27 -34.08
N SER A 31 11.49 -21.92 -34.87
CA SER A 31 11.12 -22.73 -36.06
C SER A 31 10.93 -21.97 -37.38
N SER A 32 11.59 -20.83 -37.60
CA SER A 32 11.55 -20.15 -38.91
C SER A 32 12.76 -20.42 -39.82
N MET A 33 13.74 -21.23 -39.41
CA MET A 33 14.75 -21.75 -40.34
C MET A 33 14.19 -22.91 -41.19
N ARG A 34 13.16 -22.60 -42.00
CA ARG A 34 12.88 -23.38 -43.20
C ARG A 34 14.08 -23.21 -44.13
N ARG A 35 14.93 -24.24 -44.24
CA ARG A 35 15.87 -24.38 -45.35
C ARG A 35 15.06 -24.40 -46.64
N ARG A 36 14.85 -23.23 -47.23
CA ARG A 36 14.34 -23.08 -48.59
C ARG A 36 15.46 -23.55 -49.50
N ARG A 37 15.48 -24.87 -49.80
CA ARG A 37 16.21 -25.41 -50.95
C ARG A 37 15.59 -24.79 -52.19
N SER A 38 16.08 -23.60 -52.54
CA SER A 38 15.79 -22.94 -53.81
C SER A 38 16.50 -23.73 -54.90
N ARG A 39 15.77 -24.69 -55.47
CA ARG A 39 16.06 -25.27 -56.77
C ARG A 39 15.79 -24.17 -57.79
N GLY A 40 16.83 -23.38 -58.06
CA GLY A 40 16.79 -22.27 -59.00
C GLY A 40 18.15 -22.17 -59.66
N ASN A 41 18.46 -23.12 -60.54
CA ASN A 41 19.59 -23.02 -61.46
C ASN A 41 19.26 -21.95 -62.52
N ARG A 42 19.23 -20.68 -62.09
CA ARG A 42 19.30 -19.52 -62.97
C ARG A 42 20.62 -18.85 -62.62
N GLY A 43 21.69 -19.39 -63.21
CA GLY A 43 22.99 -18.75 -63.18
C GLY A 43 22.84 -17.30 -63.58
N PHE A 44 23.36 -16.41 -62.74
CA PHE A 44 23.47 -15.00 -63.03
C PHE A 44 24.26 -14.83 -64.33
N LYS A 45 23.56 -14.58 -65.44
CA LYS A 45 24.19 -14.21 -66.70
C LYS A 45 24.61 -12.76 -66.57
N TRP A 46 25.90 -12.55 -66.38
CA TRP A 46 26.53 -11.24 -66.50
C TRP A 46 26.12 -10.60 -67.83
N PRO A 47 25.77 -9.30 -67.86
CA PRO A 47 25.61 -8.59 -69.12
C PRO A 47 26.93 -8.67 -69.89
N GLY A 48 26.86 -9.13 -71.14
CA GLY A 48 28.00 -9.17 -72.06
C GLY A 48 28.48 -7.75 -72.34
N LYS A 49 29.38 -7.24 -71.51
CA LYS A 49 30.06 -5.96 -71.74
C LYS A 49 31.18 -6.20 -72.73
N ASN A 50 30.94 -5.79 -73.98
CA ASN A 50 31.92 -5.72 -75.04
C ASN A 50 32.85 -4.51 -74.83
N TRP A 51 33.57 -4.46 -73.71
CA TRP A 51 34.71 -3.56 -73.54
C TRP A 51 35.93 -4.28 -74.12
N ARG A 52 36.17 -4.11 -75.41
CA ARG A 52 37.49 -4.36 -76.00
C ARG A 52 38.24 -3.04 -76.02
N VAL A 53 38.81 -2.64 -74.89
CA VAL A 53 39.94 -1.73 -74.97
C VAL A 53 41.14 -2.55 -75.39
N GLY A 54 41.61 -2.27 -76.60
CA GLY A 54 42.83 -2.81 -77.14
C GLY A 54 44.00 -2.39 -76.27
N ILE A 55 44.37 -3.25 -75.33
CA ILE A 55 45.62 -3.12 -74.60
C ILE A 55 46.73 -3.42 -75.62
N PRO A 56 47.63 -2.48 -75.95
CA PRO A 56 48.73 -2.77 -76.86
C PRO A 56 49.57 -3.93 -76.29
N LYS A 57 49.93 -4.89 -77.14
CA LYS A 57 50.79 -6.02 -76.75
C LYS A 57 52.22 -5.52 -76.49
N VAL A 58 52.48 -5.07 -75.27
CA VAL A 58 53.82 -4.71 -74.82
C VAL A 58 54.59 -6.00 -74.55
N LYS A 59 55.70 -6.23 -75.27
CA LYS A 59 56.62 -7.35 -75.01
C LYS A 59 57.42 -7.02 -73.73
N LEU A 60 56.94 -7.51 -72.59
CA LEU A 60 57.65 -7.38 -71.31
C LEU A 60 58.83 -8.37 -71.26
N PRO A 61 60.04 -7.94 -70.86
CA PRO A 61 61.19 -8.83 -70.72
C PRO A 61 60.95 -9.86 -69.61
N ARG A 62 61.63 -11.01 -69.66
CA ARG A 62 61.42 -12.18 -68.76
C ARG A 62 61.58 -11.91 -67.24
N GLY A 63 61.97 -10.71 -66.82
CA GLY A 63 62.00 -10.26 -65.42
C GLY A 63 60.97 -9.19 -65.03
N ALA A 64 60.28 -8.56 -66.00
CA ALA A 64 59.38 -7.43 -65.73
C ALA A 64 58.02 -7.83 -65.12
N GLY A 65 57.63 -9.11 -65.23
CA GLY A 65 56.44 -9.63 -64.57
C GLY A 65 56.53 -9.53 -63.04
N PHE A 66 57.69 -9.85 -62.46
CA PHE A 66 57.92 -9.74 -61.02
C PHE A 66 57.93 -8.28 -60.54
N VAL A 67 58.44 -7.36 -61.35
CA VAL A 67 58.43 -5.92 -61.05
C VAL A 67 57.01 -5.37 -61.07
N ALA A 68 56.20 -5.74 -62.08
CA ALA A 68 54.80 -5.33 -62.16
C ALA A 68 53.95 -5.86 -60.99
N VAL A 69 54.17 -7.12 -60.60
CA VAL A 69 53.52 -7.71 -59.41
C VAL A 69 53.97 -7.00 -58.13
N GLY A 70 55.26 -6.67 -58.01
CA GLY A 70 55.79 -5.90 -56.88
C GLY A 70 55.12 -4.53 -56.73
N VAL A 71 54.99 -3.77 -57.83
CA VAL A 71 54.31 -2.45 -57.82
C VAL A 71 52.83 -2.57 -57.48
N MET A 72 52.14 -3.61 -57.97
CA MET A 72 50.73 -3.83 -57.65
C MET A 72 50.53 -4.19 -56.17
N LEU A 73 51.39 -5.05 -55.60
CA LEU A 73 51.34 -5.39 -54.18
C LEU A 73 51.62 -4.18 -53.29
N VAL A 74 52.56 -3.32 -53.69
CA VAL A 74 52.84 -2.06 -53.00
C VAL A 74 51.65 -1.11 -53.08
N GLY A 75 51.02 -0.97 -54.25
CA GLY A 75 49.81 -0.16 -54.41
C GLY A 75 48.63 -0.66 -53.57
N VAL A 76 48.44 -1.98 -53.48
CA VAL A 76 47.42 -2.59 -52.60
C VAL A 76 47.77 -2.39 -51.13
N GLY A 77 49.04 -2.53 -50.73
CA GLY A 77 49.48 -2.30 -49.35
C GLY A 77 49.31 -0.84 -48.92
N ILE A 78 49.70 0.10 -49.78
CA ILE A 78 49.51 1.54 -49.55
C ILE A 78 48.01 1.87 -49.55
N GLY A 79 47.25 1.34 -50.50
CA GLY A 79 45.80 1.50 -50.56
C GLY A 79 45.13 1.00 -49.28
N TYR A 80 45.50 -0.19 -48.79
CA TYR A 80 45.01 -0.79 -47.55
C TYR A 80 45.34 0.09 -46.32
N LEU A 81 46.58 0.58 -46.23
CA LEU A 81 47.00 1.50 -45.16
C LEU A 81 46.23 2.82 -45.20
N VAL A 82 46.07 3.43 -46.37
CA VAL A 82 45.28 4.66 -46.53
C VAL A 82 43.82 4.41 -46.18
N THR A 83 43.23 3.29 -46.60
CA THR A 83 41.86 2.96 -46.25
C THR A 83 41.68 2.71 -44.74
N THR A 84 42.61 2.04 -44.07
CA THR A 84 42.48 1.71 -42.63
C THR A 84 42.97 2.81 -41.68
N ARG A 85 43.76 3.78 -42.17
CA ARG A 85 44.24 4.90 -41.36
C ARG A 85 43.53 6.21 -41.61
N VAL A 86 43.03 6.44 -42.84
CA VAL A 86 42.41 7.70 -43.24
C VAL A 86 40.91 7.54 -43.46
N LEU A 87 40.47 6.51 -44.18
CA LEU A 87 39.05 6.34 -44.54
C LEU A 87 38.24 5.64 -43.42
N LEU A 88 38.83 4.65 -42.75
CA LEU A 88 38.24 3.80 -41.72
C LEU A 88 39.25 3.62 -40.57
N PRO A 89 39.50 4.67 -39.76
CA PRO A 89 40.33 4.52 -38.57
C PRO A 89 39.73 3.41 -37.68
N LEU A 90 40.60 2.53 -37.19
CA LEU A 90 40.20 1.51 -36.22
C LEU A 90 39.58 2.21 -35.00
N PRO A 91 38.43 1.73 -34.47
CA PRO A 91 37.94 2.25 -33.20
C PRO A 91 39.04 2.06 -32.14
N PRO A 92 39.22 3.02 -31.22
CA PRO A 92 40.14 2.82 -30.11
C PRO A 92 39.79 1.52 -29.38
N PRO A 93 40.77 0.77 -28.86
CA PRO A 93 40.47 -0.36 -28.00
C PRO A 93 39.56 0.12 -26.86
N PRO A 94 38.59 -0.69 -26.41
CA PRO A 94 37.80 -0.34 -25.23
C PRO A 94 38.76 0.04 -24.10
N GLY A 95 38.44 1.13 -23.40
CA GLY A 95 39.28 1.61 -22.30
C GLY A 95 39.43 0.56 -21.20
N ASP A 96 40.25 0.86 -20.19
CA ASP A 96 40.36 0.00 -19.02
C ASP A 96 38.97 -0.16 -18.38
N LEU A 97 38.55 -1.42 -18.27
CA LEU A 97 37.25 -1.81 -17.75
C LEU A 97 37.39 -2.16 -16.27
N PHE A 98 36.55 -1.56 -15.44
CA PHE A 98 36.51 -1.76 -14.00
C PHE A 98 35.21 -2.45 -13.60
N GLU A 99 35.28 -3.32 -12.59
CA GLU A 99 34.09 -3.95 -12.02
C GLU A 99 33.31 -2.95 -11.16
N VAL A 100 32.00 -2.88 -11.42
CA VAL A 100 31.09 -1.98 -10.70
C VAL A 100 30.79 -2.56 -9.32
N PRO A 101 31.07 -1.82 -8.22
CA PRO A 101 30.77 -2.29 -6.86
C PRO A 101 29.26 -2.37 -6.59
N ASP A 102 28.84 -3.23 -5.66
CA ASP A 102 27.45 -3.25 -5.17
C ASP A 102 27.25 -2.19 -4.10
N VAL A 103 26.45 -1.19 -4.41
CA VAL A 103 26.10 -0.09 -3.50
C VAL A 103 24.62 -0.09 -3.12
N ARG A 104 23.86 -1.12 -3.49
CA ARG A 104 22.46 -1.26 -3.12
C ARG A 104 22.32 -1.49 -1.62
N GLY A 105 21.31 -0.88 -1.01
CA GLY A 105 21.07 -0.94 0.43
C GLY A 105 22.02 -0.07 1.27
N LEU A 106 23.01 0.59 0.66
CA LEU A 106 23.87 1.54 1.34
C LEU A 106 23.23 2.94 1.36
N GLU A 107 23.65 3.75 2.32
CA GLU A 107 23.37 5.17 2.33
C GLU A 107 24.08 5.85 1.15
N ARG A 108 23.41 6.78 0.48
CA ARG A 108 23.93 7.52 -0.68
C ARG A 108 25.35 8.05 -0.49
N LEU A 109 25.70 8.57 0.70
CA LEU A 109 27.03 9.11 0.97
C LEU A 109 28.11 8.01 0.92
N VAL A 110 27.85 6.87 1.56
CA VAL A 110 28.75 5.71 1.56
C VAL A 110 28.83 5.09 0.17
N ALA A 111 27.71 5.03 -0.55
CA ALA A 111 27.67 4.56 -1.93
C ALA A 111 28.53 5.42 -2.87
N MET A 112 28.46 6.75 -2.73
CA MET A 112 29.27 7.68 -3.52
C MET A 112 30.76 7.48 -3.25
N GLU A 113 31.17 7.35 -1.98
CA GLU A 113 32.57 7.12 -1.61
C GLU A 113 33.13 5.81 -2.18
N LEU A 114 32.34 4.73 -2.16
CA LEU A 114 32.74 3.44 -2.75
C LEU A 114 32.88 3.50 -4.29
N ILE A 115 32.01 4.25 -4.96
CA ILE A 115 32.07 4.42 -6.42
C ILE A 115 33.26 5.30 -6.80
N GLU A 116 33.49 6.40 -6.09
CA GLU A 116 34.64 7.28 -6.32
C GLU A 116 35.97 6.55 -6.06
N GLY A 117 36.01 5.64 -5.08
CA GLY A 117 37.15 4.79 -4.80
C GLY A 117 37.48 3.77 -5.90
N SER A 118 36.58 3.56 -6.87
CA SER A 118 36.77 2.68 -8.04
C SER A 118 36.91 3.46 -9.36
N GLU A 119 37.33 4.72 -9.28
CA GLU A 119 37.56 5.63 -10.42
C GLU A 119 36.31 5.85 -11.31
N MET A 120 35.12 5.70 -10.72
CA MET A 120 33.82 5.94 -11.36
C MET A 120 33.13 7.16 -10.77
N VAL A 121 32.14 7.69 -11.49
CA VAL A 121 31.37 8.87 -11.07
C VAL A 121 29.96 8.43 -10.67
N ALA A 122 29.55 8.70 -9.43
CA ALA A 122 28.18 8.46 -8.99
C ALA A 122 27.27 9.63 -9.38
N ALA A 123 26.12 9.35 -10.00
CA ALA A 123 25.09 10.35 -10.26
C ALA A 123 23.72 9.82 -9.84
N VAL A 124 22.95 10.62 -9.11
CA VAL A 124 21.55 10.27 -8.76
C VAL A 124 20.69 10.56 -9.98
N SER A 125 20.11 9.53 -10.59
CA SER A 125 19.23 9.69 -11.76
C SER A 125 17.78 9.84 -11.33
N ASP A 126 17.32 8.99 -10.42
CA ASP A 126 15.92 8.86 -10.04
C ASP A 126 15.75 8.75 -8.53
N SER A 127 14.57 9.12 -8.05
CA SER A 127 14.18 8.91 -6.66
C SER A 127 12.75 8.41 -6.55
N PHE A 128 12.55 7.37 -5.72
CA PHE A 128 11.24 6.76 -5.51
C PHE A 128 10.92 6.66 -4.02
N ARG A 129 9.64 6.70 -3.66
CA ARG A 129 9.21 6.38 -2.29
C ARG A 129 9.12 4.86 -2.15
N HIS A 130 9.72 4.33 -1.10
CA HIS A 130 9.70 2.90 -0.80
C HIS A 130 9.14 2.68 0.61
N PRO A 131 8.23 1.71 0.84
CA PRO A 131 7.58 1.52 2.13
C PRO A 131 8.55 1.07 3.24
N THR A 132 9.62 0.35 2.87
CA THR A 132 10.53 -0.29 3.84
C THR A 132 11.93 0.33 3.87
N ALA A 133 12.36 0.99 2.78
CA ALA A 133 13.73 1.49 2.67
C ALA A 133 13.83 2.88 3.29
N ALA A 134 14.93 3.18 3.96
CA ALA A 134 15.13 4.48 4.57
C ALA A 134 15.28 5.59 3.53
N SER A 135 15.06 6.85 3.93
CA SER A 135 15.36 7.98 3.05
C SER A 135 16.87 8.09 2.84
N GLY A 136 17.31 8.18 1.58
CA GLY A 136 18.73 8.26 1.21
C GLY A 136 19.37 6.92 0.91
N GLU A 137 18.66 5.80 1.08
CA GLU A 137 19.15 4.46 0.75
C GLU A 137 19.11 4.22 -0.77
N VAL A 138 20.13 3.58 -1.33
CA VAL A 138 20.18 3.23 -2.75
C VAL A 138 19.34 1.98 -3.01
N LEU A 139 18.25 2.13 -3.76
CA LEU A 139 17.36 1.03 -4.16
C LEU A 139 17.90 0.28 -5.37
N GLY A 140 18.53 1.02 -6.28
CA GLY A 140 18.98 0.49 -7.56
C GLY A 140 20.18 1.26 -8.07
N GLN A 141 20.96 0.57 -8.90
CA GLN A 141 22.10 1.14 -9.60
C GLN A 141 22.11 0.62 -11.02
N THR A 142 22.64 1.43 -11.93
CA THR A 142 22.93 1.04 -13.31
C THR A 142 24.26 1.66 -13.71
N PRO A 143 25.25 0.88 -14.19
CA PRO A 143 25.28 -0.58 -14.42
C PRO A 143 25.09 -1.46 -13.15
N MET A 144 24.70 -2.72 -13.35
CA MET A 144 24.49 -3.68 -12.24
C MET A 144 25.83 -4.06 -11.58
N PRO A 145 25.83 -4.47 -10.30
CA PRO A 145 27.05 -4.90 -9.63
C PRO A 145 27.73 -6.05 -10.36
N GLY A 146 29.06 -6.00 -10.45
CA GLY A 146 29.89 -6.97 -11.17
C GLY A 146 29.89 -6.81 -12.70
N GLN A 147 29.15 -5.85 -13.25
CA GLN A 147 29.32 -5.46 -14.65
C GLN A 147 30.61 -4.66 -14.84
N LEU A 148 31.14 -4.71 -16.05
CA LEU A 148 32.31 -3.93 -16.44
C LEU A 148 31.88 -2.56 -16.98
N SER A 149 32.49 -1.51 -16.45
CA SER A 149 32.31 -0.12 -16.91
C SER A 149 33.65 0.50 -17.28
N GLU A 150 33.64 1.44 -18.22
CA GLU A 150 34.83 2.24 -18.53
C GLU A 150 35.22 3.11 -17.32
N ALA A 151 36.52 3.39 -17.19
CA ALA A 151 37.03 4.42 -16.28
C ALA A 151 36.29 5.75 -16.47
N ALA A 152 35.98 6.46 -15.37
CA ALA A 152 35.14 7.65 -15.33
C ALA A 152 33.70 7.45 -15.85
N GLY A 153 33.25 6.19 -16.02
CA GLY A 153 31.86 5.86 -16.30
C GLY A 153 30.92 6.37 -15.21
N THR A 154 29.72 6.78 -15.61
CA THR A 154 28.70 7.26 -14.68
C THR A 154 27.82 6.12 -14.18
N VAL A 155 27.82 5.88 -12.87
CA VAL A 155 26.90 4.96 -12.21
C VAL A 155 25.65 5.74 -11.80
N ALA A 156 24.53 5.44 -12.47
CA ALA A 156 23.24 6.01 -12.16
C ALA A 156 22.64 5.33 -10.92
N LEU A 157 22.34 6.12 -9.89
CA LEU A 157 21.76 5.66 -8.64
C LEU A 157 20.29 6.04 -8.55
N THR A 158 19.48 5.07 -8.14
CA THR A 158 18.08 5.26 -7.76
C THR A 158 17.98 5.29 -6.24
N VAL A 159 17.56 6.41 -5.68
CA VAL A 159 17.56 6.64 -4.23
C VAL A 159 16.14 6.59 -3.66
N SER A 160 15.99 6.01 -2.48
CA SER A 160 14.74 6.00 -1.72
C SER A 160 14.49 7.35 -1.06
N LEU A 161 13.27 7.87 -1.19
CA LEU A 161 12.75 9.01 -0.44
C LEU A 161 12.13 8.60 0.90
N GLY A 162 12.20 7.32 1.25
CA GLY A 162 11.57 6.75 2.45
C GLY A 162 10.07 6.51 2.31
N PRO A 163 9.44 5.93 3.36
CA PRO A 163 8.00 5.73 3.40
C PRO A 163 7.25 7.05 3.45
N VAL A 164 6.01 7.05 2.95
CA VAL A 164 5.11 8.21 3.11
C VAL A 164 4.77 8.34 4.58
N ARG A 165 5.13 9.48 5.17
CA ARG A 165 4.75 9.83 6.54
C ARG A 165 3.57 10.78 6.51
N ARG A 166 2.55 10.51 7.33
CA ARG A 166 1.43 11.42 7.56
C ARG A 166 1.21 11.59 9.05
N PRO A 167 0.77 12.79 9.50
CA PRO A 167 0.35 12.98 10.87
C PRO A 167 -0.93 12.21 11.12
N VAL A 168 -1.05 11.60 12.30
CA VAL A 168 -2.32 11.01 12.75
C VAL A 168 -3.33 12.15 12.97
N PRO A 169 -4.50 12.15 12.30
CA PRO A 169 -5.55 13.14 12.53
C PRO A 169 -6.08 13.10 13.96
N ASP A 170 -6.43 14.26 14.51
CA ASP A 170 -7.16 14.32 15.78
C ASP A 170 -8.62 13.95 15.55
N VAL A 171 -9.04 12.84 16.14
CA VAL A 171 -10.42 12.33 16.09
C VAL A 171 -11.01 12.14 17.49
N VAL A 172 -10.37 12.67 18.52
CA VAL A 172 -10.85 12.59 19.90
C VAL A 172 -12.20 13.33 20.01
N ARG A 173 -13.14 12.77 20.78
CA ARG A 173 -14.55 13.21 20.93
C ARG A 173 -15.42 13.12 19.67
N LEU A 174 -14.88 12.70 18.52
CA LEU A 174 -15.71 12.39 17.36
C LEU A 174 -16.46 11.07 17.59
N GLY A 175 -17.58 10.89 16.87
CA GLY A 175 -18.25 9.60 16.82
C GLY A 175 -17.40 8.58 16.05
N LEU A 176 -17.49 7.30 16.42
CA LEU A 176 -16.75 6.19 15.78
C LEU A 176 -16.78 6.28 14.24
N ASN A 177 -17.96 6.47 13.65
CA ASN A 177 -18.12 6.49 12.20
C ASN A 177 -17.35 7.66 11.54
N SER A 178 -17.47 8.86 12.09
CA SER A 178 -16.73 10.03 11.62
C SER A 178 -15.22 9.87 11.79
N ALA A 179 -14.78 9.36 12.95
CA ALA A 179 -13.37 9.11 13.22
C ALA A 179 -12.78 8.11 12.23
N ARG A 180 -13.49 7.01 11.97
CA ARG A 180 -13.10 5.99 11.01
C ARG A 180 -12.95 6.56 9.60
N THR A 181 -13.92 7.35 9.12
CA THR A 181 -13.84 7.97 7.79
C THR A 181 -12.62 8.88 7.66
N VAL A 182 -12.31 9.70 8.68
CA VAL A 182 -11.17 10.61 8.66
C VAL A 182 -9.83 9.85 8.64
N LEU A 183 -9.71 8.80 9.44
CA LEU A 183 -8.50 7.97 9.51
C LEU A 183 -8.28 7.16 8.22
N GLU A 184 -9.33 6.51 7.70
CA GLU A 184 -9.25 5.74 6.45
C GLU A 184 -8.97 6.66 5.25
N ALA A 185 -9.57 7.85 5.19
CA ALA A 185 -9.26 8.85 4.15
C ALA A 185 -7.79 9.32 4.19
N SER A 186 -7.17 9.27 5.36
CA SER A 186 -5.75 9.59 5.55
C SER A 186 -4.83 8.41 5.21
N GLY A 187 -5.39 7.23 4.90
CA GLY A 187 -4.66 6.02 4.51
C GLY A 187 -4.27 5.10 5.67
N PHE A 188 -4.78 5.36 6.89
CA PHE A 188 -4.56 4.49 8.04
C PHE A 188 -5.55 3.33 8.06
N VAL A 189 -5.12 2.21 8.65
CA VAL A 189 -6.00 1.07 8.94
C VAL A 189 -6.53 1.24 10.35
N VAL A 190 -7.86 1.20 10.53
CA VAL A 190 -8.48 1.50 11.83
C VAL A 190 -8.82 0.20 12.55
N VAL A 191 -8.31 0.05 13.78
CA VAL A 191 -8.68 -1.00 14.73
C VAL A 191 -9.49 -0.34 15.85
N VAL A 192 -10.62 -0.94 16.21
CA VAL A 192 -11.51 -0.37 17.24
C VAL A 192 -11.39 -1.20 18.50
N ASP A 193 -11.16 -0.53 19.62
CA ASP A 193 -11.22 -1.11 20.95
C ASP A 193 -12.15 -0.27 21.85
N THR A 194 -12.60 -0.84 22.96
CA THR A 194 -13.59 -0.22 23.84
C THR A 194 -13.08 -0.09 25.27
N LEU A 195 -13.40 1.02 25.91
CA LEU A 195 -13.10 1.27 27.32
C LEU A 195 -14.24 2.01 28.01
N LEU A 196 -14.28 1.89 29.33
CA LEU A 196 -15.13 2.71 30.19
C LEU A 196 -14.54 4.12 30.26
N ALA A 197 -15.36 5.13 29.98
CA ALA A 197 -14.98 6.52 30.09
C ALA A 197 -16.20 7.39 30.41
N GLU A 198 -15.99 8.56 30.99
CA GLU A 198 -17.08 9.52 31.29
C GLU A 198 -17.75 10.11 30.04
N LEU A 199 -17.12 9.93 28.87
CA LEU A 199 -17.67 10.37 27.59
C LEU A 199 -18.91 9.55 27.21
N PRO A 200 -19.88 10.14 26.49
CA PRO A 200 -21.01 9.41 25.94
C PRO A 200 -20.59 8.18 25.13
N ALA A 201 -21.39 7.12 25.21
CA ALA A 201 -21.14 5.89 24.47
C ALA A 201 -21.01 6.14 22.96
N GLY A 202 -20.01 5.53 22.33
CA GLY A 202 -19.74 5.65 20.89
C GLY A 202 -18.84 6.83 20.48
N GLN A 203 -18.38 7.64 21.44
CA GLN A 203 -17.35 8.66 21.20
C GLN A 203 -15.94 8.09 21.37
N VAL A 204 -15.00 8.61 20.58
CA VAL A 204 -13.57 8.29 20.71
C VAL A 204 -13.00 9.00 21.93
N VAL A 205 -12.37 8.22 22.82
CA VAL A 205 -11.68 8.69 24.02
C VAL A 205 -10.23 9.01 23.69
N GLU A 206 -9.57 8.07 23.01
CA GLU A 206 -8.13 8.12 22.74
C GLU A 206 -7.80 7.41 21.42
N VAL A 207 -6.64 7.74 20.87
CA VAL A 207 -6.11 7.14 19.65
C VAL A 207 -4.64 6.81 19.86
N LEU A 208 -4.23 5.62 19.43
CA LEU A 208 -2.84 5.17 19.49
C LEU A 208 -2.35 4.82 18.07
N PRO A 209 -1.25 5.42 17.57
CA PRO A 209 -0.45 6.48 18.18
C PRO A 209 -1.19 7.82 18.37
N GLU A 210 -0.70 8.67 19.28
CA GLU A 210 -1.33 9.96 19.61
C GLU A 210 -1.54 10.85 18.38
N ALA A 211 -2.58 11.70 18.43
CA ALA A 211 -2.86 12.67 17.37
C ALA A 211 -1.66 13.60 17.11
N GLY A 212 -1.39 13.88 15.84
CA GLY A 212 -0.26 14.70 15.39
C GLY A 212 1.07 13.93 15.24
N THR A 213 1.18 12.70 15.73
CA THR A 213 2.38 11.88 15.53
C THR A 213 2.59 11.55 14.05
N GLN A 214 3.83 11.68 13.58
CA GLN A 214 4.19 11.40 12.19
C GLN A 214 4.50 9.92 12.02
N VAL A 215 3.65 9.21 11.29
CA VAL A 215 3.77 7.76 11.15
C VAL A 215 3.85 7.34 9.68
N ALA A 216 4.65 6.32 9.41
CA ALA A 216 4.81 5.75 8.08
C ALA A 216 3.57 4.93 7.68
N LEU A 217 3.15 5.01 6.42
CA LEU A 217 2.02 4.27 5.87
C LEU A 217 2.48 3.00 5.13
N PRO A 218 1.68 1.92 5.13
CA PRO A 218 0.44 1.74 5.90
C PRO A 218 0.72 1.44 7.38
N MET A 219 -0.11 1.95 8.28
CA MET A 219 -0.03 1.69 9.72
C MET A 219 -1.42 1.49 10.32
N GLU A 220 -1.51 0.61 11.31
CA GLU A 220 -2.71 0.32 12.09
C GLU A 220 -2.85 1.25 13.29
N VAL A 221 -3.91 2.04 13.30
CA VAL A 221 -4.26 2.97 14.38
C VAL A 221 -5.34 2.32 15.25
N ILE A 222 -5.08 2.23 16.55
CA ILE A 222 -6.07 1.76 17.53
C ILE A 222 -6.88 2.95 18.02
N VAL A 223 -8.20 2.85 17.91
CA VAL A 223 -9.15 3.85 18.34
C VAL A 223 -9.93 3.30 19.53
N TYR A 224 -9.83 4.00 20.64
CA TYR A 224 -10.45 3.67 21.91
C TYR A 224 -11.80 4.37 22.02
N VAL A 225 -12.89 3.60 22.06
CA VAL A 225 -14.27 4.11 22.05
C VAL A 225 -14.91 3.93 23.42
N SER A 226 -15.57 4.99 23.89
CA SER A 226 -16.29 4.98 25.16
C SER A 226 -17.49 4.05 25.10
N THR A 227 -17.64 3.19 26.10
CA THR A 227 -18.87 2.45 26.38
C THR A 227 -19.86 3.24 27.24
N GLY A 228 -19.48 4.44 27.68
CA GLY A 228 -20.24 5.28 28.61
C GLY A 228 -19.71 5.21 30.05
N PRO A 229 -20.27 6.04 30.96
CA PRO A 229 -19.91 6.02 32.36
C PRO A 229 -20.22 4.64 32.98
N PRO A 230 -19.48 4.24 34.04
CA PRO A 230 -19.77 2.99 34.74
C PRO A 230 -21.21 3.02 35.25
N LEU A 231 -21.95 1.93 35.02
CA LEU A 231 -23.33 1.78 35.49
C LEU A 231 -23.37 0.77 36.63
N ILE A 232 -24.08 1.13 37.70
CA ILE A 232 -24.32 0.29 38.88
C ILE A 232 -25.78 -0.16 38.85
N PRO A 233 -26.08 -1.45 39.12
CA PRO A 233 -27.46 -1.90 39.26
C PRO A 233 -28.10 -1.34 40.53
N MET A 234 -29.31 -0.80 40.41
CA MET A 234 -30.08 -0.29 41.53
C MET A 234 -30.49 -1.44 42.47
N PRO A 235 -30.13 -1.38 43.78
CA PRO A 235 -30.49 -2.45 44.71
C PRO A 235 -32.00 -2.57 44.91
N PHE A 236 -32.42 -3.78 45.28
CA PHE A 236 -33.80 -4.04 45.70
C PHE A 236 -34.00 -3.63 47.16
N LEU A 237 -34.73 -2.53 47.38
CA LEU A 237 -34.98 -1.94 48.70
C LEU A 237 -36.43 -2.13 49.18
N LEU A 238 -37.31 -2.70 48.34
CA LEU A 238 -38.71 -2.91 48.70
C LEU A 238 -38.83 -3.89 49.88
N GLY A 239 -39.57 -3.49 50.91
CA GLY A 239 -39.74 -4.28 52.14
C GLY A 239 -38.55 -4.22 53.11
N VAL A 240 -37.50 -3.45 52.79
CA VAL A 240 -36.37 -3.20 53.70
C VAL A 240 -36.71 -2.02 54.63
N GLU A 241 -36.14 -2.04 55.83
CA GLU A 241 -36.24 -0.92 56.78
C GLU A 241 -35.48 0.31 56.29
N GLN A 242 -36.04 1.50 56.50
CA GLN A 242 -35.46 2.77 56.05
C GLN A 242 -33.98 2.91 56.45
N ALA A 243 -33.64 2.69 57.72
CA ALA A 243 -32.27 2.87 58.21
C ALA A 243 -31.27 1.92 57.51
N SER A 244 -31.68 0.68 57.23
CA SER A 244 -30.84 -0.28 56.50
C SER A 244 -30.68 0.10 55.03
N ALA A 245 -31.73 0.62 54.41
CA ALA A 245 -31.68 1.09 53.03
C ALA A 245 -30.79 2.32 52.85
N GLU A 246 -30.82 3.27 53.79
CA GLU A 246 -29.93 4.44 53.79
C GLU A 246 -28.46 4.01 53.82
N ILE A 247 -28.11 3.04 54.68
CA ILE A 247 -26.75 2.48 54.76
C ILE A 247 -26.34 1.80 53.45
N LEU A 248 -27.25 1.03 52.84
CA LEU A 248 -26.98 0.36 51.56
C LEU A 248 -26.75 1.36 50.42
N LEU A 249 -27.57 2.42 50.36
CA LEU A 249 -27.45 3.46 49.34
C LEU A 249 -26.15 4.26 49.49
N ASP A 250 -25.80 4.64 50.72
CA ASP A 250 -24.55 5.35 51.02
C ASP A 250 -23.32 4.51 50.65
N SER A 251 -23.35 3.19 50.92
CA SER A 251 -22.28 2.25 50.55
C SER A 251 -22.07 2.08 49.04
N LEU A 252 -23.08 2.41 48.23
CA LEU A 252 -23.07 2.34 46.77
C LEU A 252 -22.97 3.72 46.13
N GLU A 253 -22.68 4.76 46.92
CA GLU A 253 -22.53 6.16 46.47
C GLU A 253 -23.79 6.72 45.79
N PHE A 254 -24.99 6.30 46.23
CA PHE A 254 -26.26 6.86 45.75
C PHE A 254 -26.69 8.06 46.59
N GLU A 255 -27.20 9.12 45.95
CA GLU A 255 -27.68 10.32 46.62
C GLU A 255 -29.17 10.21 46.97
N LEU A 256 -29.53 10.34 48.24
CA LEU A 256 -30.94 10.38 48.66
C LEU A 256 -31.54 11.77 48.43
N MET A 257 -32.45 11.89 47.46
CA MET A 257 -33.12 13.17 47.14
C MET A 257 -34.28 13.46 48.09
N SER A 258 -35.19 12.49 48.26
CA SER A 258 -36.41 12.70 49.03
C SER A 258 -36.98 11.41 49.59
N ILE A 259 -37.52 11.48 50.80
CA ILE A 259 -38.25 10.40 51.46
C ILE A 259 -39.71 10.83 51.62
N GLU A 260 -40.60 10.16 50.90
CA GLU A 260 -42.03 10.39 50.99
C GLU A 260 -42.66 9.45 52.01
N THR A 261 -43.59 9.96 52.81
CA THR A 261 -44.28 9.16 53.82
C THR A 261 -45.67 8.75 53.38
N CYS A 262 -45.88 7.44 53.44
CA CYS A 262 -47.02 6.76 52.87
C CYS A 262 -47.90 6.18 53.97
N PHE A 263 -49.21 6.41 53.94
CA PHE A 263 -50.08 5.85 54.99
C PHE A 263 -50.11 4.32 54.92
N ARG A 264 -49.53 3.66 55.93
CA ARG A 264 -49.59 2.20 56.11
C ARG A 264 -49.84 1.83 57.57
N PHE A 265 -50.38 0.63 57.75
CA PHE A 265 -50.67 0.06 59.06
C PHE A 265 -50.10 -1.36 59.15
N GLY A 266 -49.99 -1.88 60.37
CA GLY A 266 -49.50 -3.24 60.59
C GLY A 266 -48.00 -3.38 60.33
N ARG A 267 -47.63 -4.43 59.59
CA ARG A 267 -46.26 -4.89 59.36
C ARG A 267 -45.46 -4.02 58.38
N ASP A 268 -46.15 -3.20 57.59
CA ASP A 268 -45.52 -2.38 56.54
C ASP A 268 -45.04 -1.00 57.04
N ARG A 269 -44.98 -0.82 58.36
CA ARG A 269 -44.53 0.43 58.99
C ARG A 269 -43.00 0.45 59.07
N GLY A 270 -42.40 1.58 58.68
CA GLY A 270 -40.95 1.74 58.60
C GLY A 270 -40.31 1.01 57.43
N LEU A 271 -41.10 0.30 56.61
CA LEU A 271 -40.63 -0.40 55.42
C LEU A 271 -40.79 0.48 54.18
N ILE A 272 -39.87 0.29 53.23
CA ILE A 272 -39.95 0.90 51.91
C ILE A 272 -41.02 0.21 51.07
N ILE A 273 -41.93 1.01 50.54
CA ILE A 273 -43.06 0.56 49.73
C ILE A 273 -42.77 0.77 48.25
N ASN A 274 -42.17 1.91 47.91
CA ASN A 274 -41.76 2.24 46.56
C ASN A 274 -40.35 2.82 46.57
N GLN A 275 -39.65 2.57 45.49
CA GLN A 275 -38.33 3.15 45.20
C GLN A 275 -38.30 3.66 43.77
N PHE A 276 -37.48 4.66 43.53
CA PHE A 276 -37.09 5.12 42.21
C PHE A 276 -35.62 5.51 42.21
N PRO A 277 -34.81 5.07 41.24
CA PRO A 277 -35.11 4.18 40.12
C PRO A 277 -35.60 2.76 40.51
N PRO A 278 -36.24 2.01 39.60
CA PRO A 278 -36.71 0.65 39.90
C PRO A 278 -35.54 -0.29 40.17
N PRO A 279 -35.76 -1.39 40.91
CA PRO A 279 -34.72 -2.37 41.18
C PRO A 279 -34.15 -2.95 39.88
N ASP A 280 -32.87 -3.34 39.91
CA ASP A 280 -32.10 -3.88 38.78
C ASP A 280 -31.94 -2.93 37.57
N SER A 281 -32.40 -1.68 37.68
CA SER A 281 -32.12 -0.66 36.67
C SER A 281 -30.65 -0.21 36.73
N PHE A 282 -30.03 0.02 35.57
CA PHE A 282 -28.65 0.49 35.48
C PHE A 282 -28.60 2.01 35.54
N VAL A 283 -27.92 2.52 36.55
CA VAL A 283 -27.83 3.96 36.84
C VAL A 283 -26.38 4.37 37.07
N THR A 284 -26.06 5.64 36.86
CA THR A 284 -24.73 6.15 37.16
C THR A 284 -24.51 6.24 38.68
N PRO A 285 -23.26 6.10 39.16
CA PRO A 285 -22.89 6.49 40.51
C PRO A 285 -23.32 7.92 40.81
N GLY A 286 -23.70 8.22 42.06
CA GLY A 286 -24.22 9.54 42.46
C GLY A 286 -25.63 9.85 41.93
N SER A 287 -26.32 8.89 41.31
CA SER A 287 -27.71 9.12 40.89
C SER A 287 -28.64 9.31 42.09
N GLN A 288 -29.66 10.14 41.87
CA GLN A 288 -30.60 10.52 42.92
C GLN A 288 -31.71 9.48 43.09
N VAL A 289 -31.86 8.99 44.32
CA VAL A 289 -32.85 7.99 44.71
C VAL A 289 -33.98 8.64 45.50
N ARG A 290 -35.22 8.30 45.12
CA ARG A 290 -36.44 8.67 45.85
C ARG A 290 -37.04 7.42 46.49
N LEU A 291 -37.38 7.50 47.78
CA LEU A 291 -37.98 6.40 48.53
C LEU A 291 -39.35 6.80 49.09
N ALA A 292 -40.27 5.84 49.15
CA ALA A 292 -41.53 5.98 49.86
C ALA A 292 -41.60 5.00 51.03
N VAL A 293 -41.76 5.52 52.26
CA VAL A 293 -41.73 4.74 53.50
C VAL A 293 -43.12 4.69 54.13
N GLY A 294 -43.51 3.51 54.61
CA GLY A 294 -44.78 3.31 55.33
C GLY A 294 -44.78 3.96 56.71
N SER A 295 -45.68 4.91 56.94
CA SER A 295 -45.84 5.58 58.22
C SER A 295 -47.32 5.68 58.63
N ARG A 296 -47.58 5.93 59.93
CA ARG A 296 -48.94 6.13 60.46
C ARG A 296 -49.47 7.55 60.22
N ARG A 297 -48.59 8.50 59.90
CA ARG A 297 -48.90 9.91 59.66
C ARG A 297 -48.46 10.22 58.23
N SER A 298 -49.36 10.09 57.25
CA SER A 298 -49.04 10.51 55.89
C SER A 298 -49.09 12.03 55.76
N SER A 299 -48.22 12.59 54.91
CA SER A 299 -48.16 14.01 54.59
C SER A 299 -49.19 14.45 53.54
N GLY A 300 -50.23 13.66 53.28
CA GLY A 300 -51.37 14.06 52.43
C GLY A 300 -51.26 13.68 50.94
N ARG A 301 -50.19 13.04 50.48
CA ARG A 301 -50.11 12.46 49.13
C ARG A 301 -50.25 10.93 49.17
N GLY A 302 -51.08 10.38 48.30
CA GLY A 302 -51.26 8.93 48.16
C GLY A 302 -50.00 8.27 47.59
N CYS A 303 -49.72 7.04 48.00
CA CYS A 303 -48.52 6.27 47.64
C CYS A 303 -48.37 5.91 46.16
N SER A 304 -49.36 6.22 45.34
CA SER A 304 -49.36 5.90 43.91
C SER A 304 -48.57 6.90 43.07
N ASN A 305 -48.23 8.06 43.64
CA ASN A 305 -47.70 9.20 42.88
C ASN A 305 -46.31 9.58 43.38
N LEU A 306 -45.33 8.69 43.21
CA LEU A 306 -44.00 9.21 42.86
C LEU A 306 -44.17 9.72 41.41
N GLU A 307 -44.60 10.97 41.25
CA GLU A 307 -44.55 11.61 39.93
C GLU A 307 -43.07 11.66 39.54
N PHE A 308 -42.75 10.91 38.49
CA PHE A 308 -41.39 10.67 38.03
C PHE A 308 -40.83 11.90 37.32
#